data_AF-A0A933PML2-F1
#
_entry.id   AF-A0A933PML2-F1
#
_cell.length_a   1.000
_cell.length_b   1.000
_cell.length_c   1.000
_cell.angle_alpha   90.00
_cell.angle_beta   90.00
_cell.angle_gamma   90.00
#
_symmetry.space_group_name_H-M   'P 1'
#
loop_
_entity.id
_entity.type
_entity.pdbx_description
1 polymer ?
#
loop_
_entity_poly.entity_id
_entity_poly.type
_entity_poly.pdbx_seq_one_letter_code
_entity_poly.pdbx_strand_id
1 'polypeptide(L)'
;MAYSDKVVDHFENPRNVGSLDKGEASVGTGLVGAPACGDVMRLQIKVSPEGIIEDAKFKTFGCGSAIASSSLVTEWVKGKTLDQAETIKNTDIAQHLALPPVKIHCSVLAEDAIKAAVADYRAKHGDPTIAPADKAAASQGSKP
;
A
#
# COMPACT_ATOMS: atom_id res chain seq x y z
N MET A 1 -4.17 7.12 26.39
CA MET A 1 -4.54 7.65 25.06
C MET A 1 -4.66 6.45 24.11
N ALA A 2 -5.67 6.42 23.23
CA ALA A 2 -6.01 5.24 22.42
C ALA A 2 -5.12 5.04 21.18
N TYR A 3 -4.18 5.96 20.92
CA TYR A 3 -3.26 5.93 19.80
C TYR A 3 -1.83 6.16 20.31
N SER A 4 -0.87 5.46 19.71
CA SER A 4 0.54 5.64 20.01
C SER A 4 1.08 6.92 19.37
N ASP A 5 2.11 7.51 19.97
CA ASP A 5 2.74 8.75 19.45
C ASP A 5 3.21 8.57 18.00
N LYS A 6 3.60 7.36 17.62
CA LYS A 6 3.96 7.01 16.25
C LYS A 6 2.78 7.12 15.28
N VAL A 7 1.60 6.63 15.67
CA VAL A 7 0.40 6.74 14.83
C VAL A 7 0.03 8.20 14.63
N VAL A 8 0.12 9.02 15.68
CA VAL A 8 -0.15 10.46 15.61
C VAL A 8 0.86 11.15 14.68
N ASP A 9 2.15 10.86 14.83
CA ASP A 9 3.21 11.44 14.02
C ASP A 9 3.06 11.13 12.51
N HIS A 10 2.76 9.88 12.16
CA HIS A 10 2.47 9.53 10.77
C HIS A 10 1.11 10.05 10.26
N PHE A 11 0.18 10.38 11.15
CA PHE A 11 -1.11 10.96 10.78
C PHE A 11 -0.99 12.47 10.54
N GLU A 12 -0.26 13.19 11.39
CA GLU A 12 -0.02 14.63 11.25
C GLU A 12 0.98 14.95 10.14
N ASN A 13 2.02 14.12 10.00
CA ASN A 13 3.08 14.27 9.01
C ASN A 13 3.25 13.00 8.15
N PRO A 14 2.25 12.63 7.34
CA PRO A 14 2.33 11.43 6.52
C PRO A 14 3.45 11.56 5.48
N ARG A 15 4.44 10.66 5.55
CA ARG A 15 5.57 10.61 4.61
C ARG A 15 5.13 9.96 3.31
N ASN A 16 5.66 10.38 2.16
CA ASN A 16 5.42 9.69 0.89
C ASN A 16 3.97 9.72 0.37
N VAL A 17 3.16 10.70 0.80
CA VAL A 17 1.84 10.94 0.21
C VAL A 17 2.01 11.42 -1.22
N GLY A 18 1.32 10.78 -2.16
CA GLY A 18 1.39 11.17 -3.56
C GLY A 18 0.88 10.10 -4.51
N SER A 19 1.22 10.26 -5.77
CA SER A 19 0.97 9.25 -6.80
C SER A 19 2.10 9.25 -7.80
N LEU A 20 2.42 8.07 -8.30
CA LEU A 20 3.39 7.86 -9.38
C LEU A 20 2.66 7.67 -10.71
N ASP A 21 3.39 7.84 -11.81
CA ASP A 21 2.85 7.57 -13.14
C ASP A 21 2.61 6.07 -13.31
N LYS A 22 1.35 5.70 -13.58
CA LYS A 22 0.94 4.31 -13.78
C LYS A 22 1.40 3.76 -15.13
N GLY A 23 1.71 4.65 -16.08
CA GLY A 23 2.17 4.31 -17.42
C GLY A 23 3.62 3.84 -17.47
N GLU A 24 4.42 4.10 -16.43
CA GLU A 24 5.77 3.56 -16.34
C GLU A 24 5.73 2.03 -16.15
N ALA A 25 6.56 1.33 -16.93
CA ALA A 25 6.76 -0.12 -16.77
C ALA A 25 7.32 -0.42 -15.37
N SER A 26 8.24 0.42 -14.90
CA SER A 26 8.90 0.33 -13.60
C SER A 26 7.98 0.57 -12.39
N VAL A 27 6.71 0.92 -12.59
CA VAL A 27 5.78 1.27 -11.50
C VAL A 27 4.71 0.20 -11.32
N GLY A 28 4.69 -0.42 -10.14
CA GLY A 28 3.61 -1.30 -9.68
C GLY A 28 2.53 -0.53 -8.92
N THR A 29 1.27 -0.81 -9.20
CA THR A 29 0.13 -0.17 -8.51
C THR A 29 -0.76 -1.21 -7.83
N GLY A 30 -0.83 -1.15 -6.49
CA GLY A 30 -1.77 -1.90 -5.68
C GLY A 30 -2.94 -1.01 -5.24
N LEU A 31 -4.17 -1.41 -5.55
CA LEU A 31 -5.37 -0.79 -5.00
C LEU A 31 -6.12 -1.85 -4.19
N VAL A 32 -6.25 -1.62 -2.88
CA VAL A 32 -6.89 -2.55 -1.96
C VAL A 32 -7.85 -1.82 -1.04
N GLY A 33 -8.76 -2.56 -0.42
CA GLY A 33 -9.82 -2.02 0.41
C GLY A 33 -11.17 -1.98 -0.29
N ALA A 34 -12.22 -1.77 0.50
CA ALA A 34 -13.60 -1.81 0.03
C ALA A 34 -14.31 -0.52 0.43
N PRO A 35 -15.03 0.15 -0.50
CA PRO A 35 -15.83 1.32 -0.18
C PRO A 35 -16.83 1.07 0.96
N ALA A 36 -17.31 -0.18 1.09
CA ALA A 36 -18.23 -0.59 2.16
C ALA A 36 -17.62 -0.50 3.56
N CYS A 37 -16.30 -0.65 3.70
CA CYS A 37 -15.61 -0.57 4.98
C CYS A 37 -15.11 0.86 5.28
N GLY A 38 -15.19 1.77 4.31
CA GLY A 38 -14.69 3.15 4.44
C GLY A 38 -13.17 3.28 4.37
N ASP A 39 -12.43 2.17 4.19
CA ASP A 39 -10.98 2.14 4.10
C ASP A 39 -10.56 1.66 2.68
N VAL A 40 -9.89 2.52 1.93
CA VAL A 40 -9.36 2.26 0.58
C VAL A 40 -7.94 2.79 0.49
N MET A 41 -6.99 1.91 0.19
CA MET A 41 -5.56 2.25 0.05
C MET A 41 -5.09 1.98 -1.37
N ARG A 42 -4.40 2.98 -1.92
CA ARG A 42 -3.62 2.89 -3.14
C ARG A 42 -2.15 3.00 -2.78
N LEU A 43 -1.38 1.95 -3.06
CA LEU A 43 0.07 1.93 -2.95
C LEU A 43 0.68 1.86 -4.34
N GLN A 44 1.68 2.69 -4.60
CA GLN A 44 2.45 2.66 -5.83
C GLN A 44 3.92 2.54 -5.48
N ILE A 45 4.61 1.59 -6.09
CA ILE A 45 6.04 1.35 -5.90
C ILE A 45 6.75 1.56 -7.23
N LYS A 46 7.88 2.25 -7.22
CA LYS A 46 8.80 2.39 -8.34
C LYS A 46 9.99 1.48 -8.09
N VAL A 47 10.24 0.58 -9.04
CA VAL A 47 11.27 -0.44 -8.95
C VAL A 47 12.34 -0.13 -9.98
N SER A 48 13.59 -0.17 -9.55
CA SER A 48 14.77 -0.07 -10.40
C SER A 48 14.90 -1.30 -11.30
N PRO A 49 15.69 -1.21 -12.39
CA PRO A 49 16.05 -2.38 -13.20
C PRO A 49 16.73 -3.52 -12.42
N GLU A 50 17.30 -3.20 -11.25
CA GLU A 50 17.96 -4.15 -10.35
C GLU A 50 16.96 -4.91 -9.45
N GLY A 51 15.66 -4.58 -9.52
CA GLY A 51 14.61 -5.19 -8.69
C GLY A 51 14.48 -4.58 -7.28
N ILE A 52 15.09 -3.41 -7.05
CA ILE A 52 15.04 -2.67 -5.78
C ILE A 52 14.00 -1.55 -5.88
N ILE A 53 13.16 -1.39 -4.86
CA ILE A 53 12.17 -0.31 -4.77
C ILE A 53 12.87 1.02 -4.47
N GLU A 54 12.94 1.92 -5.45
CA GLU A 54 13.58 3.24 -5.31
C GLU A 54 12.67 4.25 -4.64
N ASP A 55 11.37 4.20 -4.94
CA ASP A 55 10.40 5.08 -4.34
C ASP A 55 9.06 4.39 -4.14
N ALA A 56 8.35 4.80 -3.10
CA ALA A 56 7.00 4.35 -2.82
C ALA A 56 6.15 5.57 -2.52
N LYS A 57 4.95 5.60 -3.09
CA LYS A 57 3.93 6.62 -2.83
C LYS A 57 2.64 5.95 -2.45
N PHE A 58 1.92 6.54 -1.51
CA PHE A 58 0.60 6.07 -1.17
C PHE A 58 -0.44 7.18 -1.20
N LYS A 59 -1.69 6.75 -1.40
CA LYS A 59 -2.91 7.52 -1.17
C LYS A 59 -3.89 6.59 -0.50
N THR A 60 -4.29 6.90 0.72
CA THR A 60 -5.29 6.13 1.45
C THR A 60 -6.43 7.04 1.87
N PHE A 61 -7.62 6.48 1.88
CA PHE A 61 -8.83 7.09 2.40
C PHE A 61 -9.34 6.15 3.48
N GLY A 62 -9.43 6.63 4.71
CA GLY A 62 -9.79 5.77 5.83
C GLY A 62 -9.49 6.40 7.17
N CYS A 63 -9.52 5.59 8.22
CA CYS A 63 -9.20 6.06 9.57
C CYS A 63 -7.72 6.47 9.73
N GLY A 64 -7.41 7.33 10.70
CA GLY A 64 -6.03 7.80 10.93
C GLY A 64 -5.01 6.68 11.16
N SER A 65 -5.45 5.54 11.71
CA SER A 65 -4.63 4.33 11.83
C SER A 65 -4.26 3.73 10.47
N ALA A 66 -5.16 3.76 9.48
CA ALA A 66 -4.87 3.30 8.13
C ALA A 66 -3.84 4.23 7.45
N ILE A 67 -3.97 5.55 7.63
CA ILE A 67 -2.98 6.53 7.14
C ILE A 67 -1.60 6.27 7.75
N ALA A 68 -1.53 6.06 9.05
CA ALA A 68 -0.29 5.76 9.74
C ALA A 68 0.34 4.45 9.26
N SER A 69 -0.44 3.37 9.15
CA SER A 69 0.02 2.08 8.62
C SER A 69 0.53 2.21 7.18
N SER A 70 -0.19 2.92 6.31
CA SER A 70 0.23 3.13 4.92
C SER A 70 1.53 3.92 4.84
N SER A 71 1.66 4.99 5.63
CA SER A 71 2.88 5.81 5.66
C SER A 71 4.08 5.00 6.14
N LEU A 72 3.96 4.25 7.24
CA LEU A 72 5.03 3.41 7.75
C LEU A 72 5.48 2.36 6.72
N VAL A 73 4.53 1.70 6.05
CA VAL A 73 4.82 0.70 5.03
C VAL A 73 5.61 1.32 3.87
N THR A 74 5.27 2.52 3.42
CA THR A 74 6.00 3.16 2.30
C THR A 74 7.46 3.43 2.62
N GLU A 75 7.79 3.71 3.88
CA GLU A 75 9.18 3.86 4.31
C GLU A 75 9.89 2.51 4.39
N TRP A 76 9.20 1.47 4.86
CA TRP A 76 9.77 0.14 5.01
C TRP A 76 10.06 -0.52 3.67
N VAL A 77 9.21 -0.36 2.66
CA VAL A 77 9.42 -0.96 1.34
C VAL A 77 10.50 -0.24 0.54
N LYS A 78 10.80 1.03 0.86
CA LYS A 78 11.82 1.80 0.15
C LYS A 78 13.22 1.24 0.41
N GLY A 79 13.98 0.99 -0.66
CA GLY A 79 15.31 0.39 -0.61
C GLY A 79 15.30 -1.14 -0.42
N LYS A 80 14.13 -1.78 -0.35
CA LYS A 80 14.00 -3.25 -0.31
C LYS A 80 13.78 -3.82 -1.70
N THR A 81 14.09 -5.10 -1.87
CA THR A 81 13.67 -5.86 -3.07
C THR A 81 12.19 -6.24 -2.98
N LEU A 82 11.60 -6.63 -4.11
CA LEU A 82 10.22 -7.10 -4.17
C LEU A 82 9.94 -8.25 -3.20
N ASP A 83 10.83 -9.25 -3.15
CA ASP A 83 10.69 -10.39 -2.22
C ASP A 83 10.77 -9.94 -0.77
N GLN A 84 11.67 -9.02 -0.45
CA GLN A 84 11.77 -8.46 0.90
C GLN A 84 10.53 -7.64 1.28
N ALA A 85 9.94 -6.91 0.34
CA ALA A 85 8.69 -6.21 0.57
C ALA A 85 7.55 -7.19 0.87
N GLU A 86 7.48 -8.33 0.16
CA GLU A 86 6.49 -9.39 0.40
C GLU A 86 6.67 -10.10 1.76
N THR A 87 7.88 -10.07 2.34
CA THR A 87 8.10 -10.64 3.68
C THR A 87 7.56 -9.79 4.82
N ILE A 88 7.16 -8.53 4.57
CA ILE A 88 6.58 -7.65 5.59
C ILE A 88 5.19 -8.16 5.96
N LYS A 89 5.00 -8.48 7.24
CA LYS A 89 3.73 -9.00 7.75
C LYS A 89 2.93 -7.92 8.47
N ASN A 90 1.61 -8.07 8.44
CA ASN A 90 0.69 -7.24 9.22
C ASN A 90 1.01 -7.23 10.73
N THR A 91 1.56 -8.33 11.26
CA THR A 91 1.96 -8.44 12.67
C THR A 91 3.06 -7.47 13.03
N ASP A 92 4.03 -7.26 12.14
CA ASP A 92 5.17 -6.37 12.37
C ASP A 92 4.70 -4.91 12.37
N ILE A 93 3.80 -4.56 11.44
CA ILE A 93 3.17 -3.24 11.35
C ILE A 93 2.34 -2.97 12.61
N ALA A 94 1.50 -3.93 13.01
CA ALA A 94 0.64 -3.80 14.19
C ALA A 94 1.45 -3.64 15.48
N GLN A 95 2.52 -4.43 15.64
CA GLN A 95 3.43 -4.31 16.78
C GLN A 95 4.18 -2.98 16.77
N HIS A 96 4.68 -2.54 15.61
CA HIS A 96 5.45 -1.30 15.51
C HIS A 96 4.63 -0.06 15.86
N LEU A 97 3.37 -0.03 15.43
CA LEU A 97 2.40 1.04 15.70
C LEU A 97 1.65 0.85 17.02
N ALA A 98 1.91 -0.25 17.74
CA ALA A 98 1.20 -0.64 18.97
C ALA A 98 -0.33 -0.58 18.80
N LEU A 99 -0.83 -1.11 17.68
CA LEU A 99 -2.25 -1.04 17.36
C LEU A 99 -3.06 -1.95 18.29
N PRO A 100 -4.21 -1.48 18.81
CA PRO A 100 -5.10 -2.33 19.58
C PRO A 100 -5.68 -3.45 18.69
N PRO A 101 -6.10 -4.59 19.27
CA PRO A 101 -6.58 -5.76 18.52
C PRO A 101 -7.70 -5.46 17.51
N VAL A 102 -8.53 -4.46 17.82
CA VAL A 102 -9.66 -4.01 16.99
C VAL A 102 -9.23 -3.36 15.67
N LYS A 103 -7.96 -2.93 15.56
CA LYS A 103 -7.41 -2.20 14.41
C LYS A 103 -6.41 -3.01 13.58
N ILE A 104 -6.29 -4.32 13.83
CA ILE A 104 -5.42 -5.22 13.06
C ILE A 104 -5.81 -5.25 11.56
N HIS A 105 -7.09 -5.03 11.22
CA HIS A 105 -7.53 -4.96 9.82
C HIS A 105 -6.80 -3.87 9.00
N CYS A 106 -6.38 -2.76 9.63
CA CYS A 106 -5.60 -1.71 8.97
C CYS A 106 -4.19 -2.19 8.58
N SER A 107 -3.61 -3.10 9.36
CA SER A 107 -2.31 -3.71 9.07
C SER A 107 -2.41 -4.77 7.98
N VAL A 108 -3.50 -5.55 7.96
CA VAL A 108 -3.78 -6.53 6.90
C VAL A 108 -3.94 -5.81 5.56
N LEU A 109 -4.69 -4.72 5.55
CA LEU A 109 -4.89 -3.92 4.35
C LEU A 109 -3.56 -3.34 3.81
N ALA A 110 -2.63 -2.97 4.69
CA ALA A 110 -1.31 -2.50 4.28
C ALA A 110 -0.43 -3.63 3.70
N GLU A 111 -0.48 -4.84 4.27
CA GLU A 111 0.19 -6.03 3.73
C GLU A 111 -0.37 -6.39 2.34
N ASP A 112 -1.69 -6.43 2.20
CA ASP A 112 -2.36 -6.72 0.93
C ASP A 112 -2.01 -5.69 -0.15
N ALA A 113 -1.87 -4.42 0.23
CA ALA A 113 -1.47 -3.36 -0.68
C ALA A 113 -0.06 -3.59 -1.28
N ILE A 114 0.88 -4.07 -0.46
CA ILE A 114 2.24 -4.39 -0.92
C ILE A 114 2.19 -5.53 -1.93
N LYS A 115 1.52 -6.64 -1.57
CA LYS A 115 1.40 -7.81 -2.44
C LYS A 115 0.72 -7.45 -3.76
N ALA A 116 -0.35 -6.66 -3.72
CA ALA A 116 -1.02 -6.19 -4.93
C ALA A 116 -0.10 -5.32 -5.81
N ALA A 117 0.68 -4.43 -5.21
CA ALA A 117 1.61 -3.57 -5.96
C ALA A 117 2.76 -4.36 -6.60
N VAL A 118 3.31 -5.34 -5.88
CA VAL A 118 4.35 -6.25 -6.38
C VAL A 118 3.80 -7.15 -7.48
N ALA A 119 2.59 -7.70 -7.30
CA ALA A 119 1.93 -8.52 -8.30
C ALA A 119 1.66 -7.75 -9.61
N ASP A 120 1.18 -6.50 -9.53
CA ASP A 120 1.00 -5.64 -10.71
C ASP A 120 2.33 -5.36 -11.43
N TYR A 121 3.41 -5.11 -10.68
CA TYR A 121 4.74 -4.95 -11.25
C TYR A 121 5.24 -6.21 -11.97
N ARG A 122 5.11 -7.38 -11.32
CA ARG A 122 5.49 -8.69 -11.88
C ARG A 122 4.68 -9.02 -13.13
N ALA A 123 3.37 -8.74 -13.12
CA ALA A 123 2.49 -8.94 -14.26
C ALA A 123 2.88 -8.08 -15.47
N LYS A 124 3.32 -6.84 -15.25
CA LYS A 124 3.85 -5.96 -16.32
C LYS A 124 5.16 -6.47 -16.93
N HIS A 125 5.99 -7.16 -16.15
CA HIS A 125 7.30 -7.68 -16.57
C HIS A 125 7.26 -9.14 -17.05
N GLY A 126 6.09 -9.76 -17.10
CA GLY A 126 5.90 -11.08 -17.71
C GLY A 126 6.26 -12.26 -16.81
N ASP A 127 6.27 -12.09 -15.49
CA ASP A 127 6.39 -13.23 -14.57
C ASP A 127 5.01 -13.93 -14.44
N PRO A 128 4.83 -15.19 -14.88
CA PRO A 128 3.51 -15.81 -15.03
C PRO A 128 2.84 -16.29 -13.73
N THR A 129 3.42 -16.01 -12.56
CA THR A 129 3.01 -16.68 -11.32
C THR A 129 1.74 -16.11 -10.67
N ILE A 130 1.18 -14.98 -11.13
CA ILE A 130 -0.06 -14.43 -10.53
C ILE A 130 -0.98 -13.84 -11.61
N ALA A 131 -2.14 -14.48 -11.79
CA ALA A 131 -3.19 -14.03 -12.70
C ALA A 131 -3.79 -12.68 -12.27
N PRO A 132 -4.20 -11.80 -13.21
CA PRO A 132 -4.74 -10.49 -12.90
C PRO A 132 -6.13 -10.62 -12.26
N ALA A 133 -6.23 -10.31 -10.97
CA ALA A 133 -7.52 -10.04 -10.32
C ALA A 133 -7.98 -8.62 -10.70
N ASP A 134 -9.01 -8.59 -11.54
CA ASP A 134 -9.96 -7.50 -11.75
C ASP A 134 -9.43 -6.09 -12.07
N LYS A 135 -9.32 -5.85 -13.39
CA LYS A 135 -9.64 -4.52 -13.97
C LYS A 135 -11.13 -4.20 -13.73
N ALA A 136 -11.49 -3.78 -12.52
CA ALA A 136 -12.83 -3.29 -12.23
C ALA A 136 -12.79 -1.88 -11.63
N ALA A 137 -12.69 -0.87 -12.50
CA ALA A 137 -13.23 0.48 -12.26
C ALA A 137 -13.20 1.26 -13.58
N ALA A 138 -13.91 0.76 -14.59
CA ALA A 138 -14.34 1.59 -15.70
C ALA A 138 -15.47 2.50 -15.19
N SER A 139 -15.19 3.81 -15.19
CA SER A 139 -16.13 4.91 -15.42
C SER A 139 -17.63 4.62 -15.22
N GLN A 140 -18.18 5.04 -14.09
CA GLN A 140 -19.57 5.51 -14.07
C GLN A 140 -19.53 7.03 -14.13
N GLY A 141 -19.48 7.54 -15.36
CA GLY A 141 -19.77 8.92 -15.69
C GLY A 141 -21.26 9.15 -15.68
N SER A 142 -21.67 10.12 -14.87
CA SER A 142 -22.69 11.14 -15.13
C SER A 142 -23.98 10.77 -15.86
N LYS A 143 -25.08 10.91 -15.10
CA LYS A 143 -26.42 11.41 -15.47
C LYS A 143 -26.47 12.30 -16.73
N PRO A 144 -27.60 12.37 -17.47
CA PRO A 144 -28.85 12.97 -16.96
C PRO A 144 -30.08 12.04 -16.94
#